data_AF-A0A4V2DZW8-F1
#
_entry.id   AF-A0A4V2DZW8-F1
#
_cell.length_a   1.000
_cell.length_b   1.000
_cell.length_c   1.000
_cell.angle_alpha   90.00
_cell.angle_beta   90.00
_cell.angle_gamma   90.00
#
_symmetry.space_group_name_H-M   'P 1'
#
loop_
_entity.id
_entity.type
_entity.pdbx_description
1 polymer ?
#
loop_
_entity_poly.entity_id
_entity_poly.type
_entity_poly.pdbx_seq_one_letter_code
_entity_poly.pdbx_strand_id
1 'polypeptide(L)'
;MTLIISLTGGLGSQTASSSAKTSPSDGLKQYRVIGVPQDGGNKAVFILEDANHKKFILKLLEPNRLKEEILAGRLYKALGVDVPKNQAFRISQEQLPNGTGALNDELARKFQDLKDTDQKVLISLSDFIEGPKLSEVLPIQTLRAATSLKDLSPIQQQILIEINKGFVADCFLGNWDITVGFKNMIIAPDGHVYRFDNGGSLRYRAMGERKRLADLQTVGEIENLRDPTRNRSGSELYKFITDQEVHLQISKILSKKDKLWQEFSDLKKEISWPEPDERELKSILIQRLGSIAAYSLGTLFPKSIDENPRYTVSDADGIATPYTAAGMLNYMERDGEFYVLLGKRRGHDYWGNFGGGSEPTKEHTLLETAAREVLEESLGTFNISVQDLRRFPSHDMVSKQKEADLRPQFSGDNRVVLFRLYMVPGPYVASVPLQEKLSSEAVREKREYTEFMWVNLKSLLGNVCQPGLSKGPENNSIILKNVQTLDKGTQTFELHCALHPKNWTQS
;
A
#
# COMPACT_ATOMS: atom_id res chain seq x y z
N MET A 1 -22.26 42.14 -28.58
CA MET A 1 -21.00 41.96 -29.32
C MET A 1 -20.61 40.51 -29.12
N THR A 2 -21.08 39.64 -30.01
CA THR A 2 -20.99 38.18 -29.89
C THR A 2 -19.91 37.72 -30.86
N LEU A 3 -18.78 37.27 -30.34
CA LEU A 3 -17.68 36.80 -31.18
C LEU A 3 -17.81 35.29 -31.36
N ILE A 4 -18.30 34.90 -32.54
CA ILE A 4 -18.30 33.52 -33.04
C ILE A 4 -16.91 33.28 -33.65
N ILE A 5 -16.13 32.35 -33.11
CA ILE A 5 -14.87 31.91 -33.72
C ILE A 5 -15.13 30.60 -34.47
N SER A 6 -15.00 30.69 -35.80
CA SER A 6 -15.13 29.62 -36.78
C SER A 6 -13.97 28.64 -36.68
N LEU A 7 -14.29 27.36 -36.50
CA LEU A 7 -13.36 26.24 -36.65
C LEU A 7 -13.38 25.79 -38.12
N THR A 8 -12.35 26.16 -38.89
CA THR A 8 -12.05 25.55 -40.19
C THR A 8 -10.75 24.77 -40.08
N GLY A 9 -10.84 23.47 -40.36
CA GLY A 9 -9.76 22.51 -40.23
C GLY A 9 -8.63 22.72 -41.24
N GLY A 10 -7.42 22.43 -40.76
CA GLY A 10 -6.29 22.04 -41.58
C GLY A 10 -5.79 20.68 -41.08
N LEU A 11 -6.15 19.61 -41.80
CA LEU A 11 -5.53 18.30 -41.68
C LEU A 11 -4.11 18.40 -42.24
N GLY A 12 -3.19 18.92 -41.42
CA GLY A 12 -1.75 18.81 -41.65
C GLY A 12 -1.28 17.48 -41.06
N SER A 13 -1.00 16.50 -41.91
CA SER A 13 -0.34 15.27 -41.53
C SER A 13 1.05 15.58 -40.97
N GLN A 14 1.18 15.65 -39.64
CA GLN A 14 2.49 15.54 -39.01
C GLN A 14 2.93 14.09 -39.15
N THR A 15 3.81 13.86 -40.11
CA THR A 15 4.64 12.66 -40.20
C THR A 15 5.32 12.46 -38.85
N ALA A 16 4.97 11.36 -38.19
CA ALA A 16 5.66 10.89 -37.01
C ALA A 16 7.16 10.78 -37.31
N SER A 17 7.93 11.71 -36.75
CA SER A 17 9.38 11.58 -36.62
C SER A 17 9.63 10.30 -35.83
N SER A 18 10.05 9.26 -36.54
CA SER A 18 10.48 8.00 -35.95
C SER A 18 11.72 8.27 -35.10
N SER A 19 11.54 8.44 -33.79
CA SER A 19 12.64 8.31 -32.84
C SER A 19 13.22 6.92 -33.04
N ALA A 20 14.44 6.84 -33.59
CA ALA A 20 15.15 5.59 -33.76
C ALA A 20 15.17 4.86 -32.41
N LYS A 21 14.49 3.71 -32.33
CA LYS A 21 14.64 2.79 -31.21
C LYS A 21 16.08 2.30 -31.25
N THR A 22 16.94 2.90 -30.44
CA THR A 22 18.32 2.47 -30.27
C THR A 22 18.32 1.01 -29.81
N SER A 23 18.99 0.15 -30.58
CA SER A 23 19.19 -1.24 -30.22
C SER A 23 19.97 -1.32 -28.89
N PRO A 24 19.63 -2.23 -27.96
CA PRO A 24 20.38 -2.47 -26.73
C PRO A 24 21.87 -2.82 -26.94
N SER A 25 22.31 -3.12 -28.17
CA SER A 25 23.67 -3.55 -28.50
C SER A 25 24.73 -2.46 -28.32
N ASP A 26 24.42 -1.20 -28.64
CA ASP A 26 25.43 -0.12 -28.69
C ASP A 26 25.66 0.56 -27.33
N GLY A 27 24.86 0.20 -26.32
CA GLY A 27 25.01 0.66 -24.94
C GLY A 27 25.02 2.19 -24.83
N LEU A 28 26.11 2.74 -24.27
CA LEU A 28 26.30 4.18 -24.11
C LEU A 28 27.29 4.80 -25.11
N LYS A 29 27.79 4.04 -26.10
CA LYS A 29 28.81 4.53 -27.05
C LYS A 29 28.38 5.75 -27.87
N GLN A 30 27.07 5.89 -28.07
CA GLN A 30 26.44 6.98 -28.81
C GLN A 30 26.33 8.30 -28.02
N TYR A 31 26.70 8.30 -26.74
CA TYR A 31 26.65 9.50 -25.91
C TYR A 31 28.06 10.03 -25.62
N ARG A 32 28.13 11.32 -25.30
CA ARG A 32 29.32 11.99 -24.78
C ARG A 32 29.09 12.40 -23.32
N VAL A 33 30.07 12.18 -22.45
CA VAL A 33 30.05 12.73 -21.08
C VAL A 33 30.39 14.20 -21.13
N ILE A 34 29.46 15.06 -20.73
CA ILE A 34 29.60 16.52 -20.82
C ILE A 34 29.71 17.21 -19.44
N GLY A 35 29.48 16.49 -18.34
CA GLY A 35 29.62 17.05 -17.01
C GLY A 35 29.15 16.15 -15.87
N VAL A 36 29.11 16.73 -14.68
CA VAL A 36 28.48 16.18 -13.46
C VAL A 36 27.50 17.21 -12.90
N PRO A 37 26.38 16.82 -12.27
CA PRO A 37 25.47 17.78 -11.66
C PRO A 37 26.12 18.54 -10.50
N GLN A 38 25.87 19.85 -10.40
CA GLN A 38 26.53 20.74 -9.42
C GLN A 38 26.24 20.39 -7.94
N ASP A 39 25.09 19.76 -7.64
CA ASP A 39 24.64 19.45 -6.27
C ASP A 39 24.58 17.94 -5.95
N GLY A 40 25.19 17.11 -6.82
CA GLY A 40 25.19 15.66 -6.64
C GLY A 40 26.16 15.23 -5.55
N GLY A 41 25.66 14.98 -4.33
CA GLY A 41 26.46 14.44 -3.22
C GLY A 41 27.11 13.07 -3.52
N ASN A 42 26.68 12.38 -4.57
CA ASN A 42 27.28 11.13 -5.04
C ASN A 42 28.11 11.38 -6.31
N LYS A 43 29.41 11.11 -6.23
CA LYS A 43 30.40 11.14 -7.33
C LYS A 43 30.17 10.05 -8.41
N ALA A 44 28.91 9.68 -8.65
CA ALA A 44 28.52 8.59 -9.54
C ALA A 44 27.29 8.96 -10.40
N VAL A 45 27.11 10.26 -10.62
CA VAL A 45 26.09 10.83 -11.49
C VAL A 45 26.77 11.68 -12.56
N PHE A 46 26.44 11.43 -13.82
CA PHE A 46 27.05 12.07 -14.98
C PHE A 46 25.98 12.65 -15.89
N ILE A 47 26.30 13.77 -16.55
CA ILE A 47 25.48 14.35 -17.61
C ILE A 47 26.02 13.84 -18.93
N LEU A 48 25.16 13.16 -19.68
CA LEU A 48 25.43 12.68 -21.02
C LEU A 48 24.71 13.55 -22.06
N GLU A 49 25.25 13.59 -23.26
CA GLU A 49 24.64 14.25 -24.43
C GLU A 49 24.67 13.29 -25.62
N ASP A 50 23.57 13.18 -26.36
CA ASP A 50 23.53 12.44 -27.62
C ASP A 50 23.95 13.28 -28.84
N ALA A 51 23.98 12.66 -30.02
CA ALA A 51 24.32 13.34 -31.27
C ALA A 51 23.36 14.47 -31.67
N ASN A 52 22.16 14.53 -31.08
CA ASN A 52 21.16 15.57 -31.32
C ASN A 52 21.18 16.66 -30.23
N HIS A 53 22.22 16.70 -29.39
CA HIS A 53 22.33 17.61 -28.25
C HIS A 53 21.28 17.41 -27.16
N LYS A 54 20.58 16.27 -27.16
CA LYS A 54 19.67 15.94 -26.06
C LYS A 54 20.49 15.44 -24.87
N LYS A 55 20.22 16.01 -23.69
CA LYS A 55 20.92 15.69 -22.45
C LYS A 55 20.21 14.58 -21.66
N PHE A 56 21.00 13.82 -20.93
CA PHE A 56 20.57 12.73 -20.05
C PHE A 56 21.36 12.73 -18.75
N ILE A 57 20.77 12.15 -17.71
CA ILE A 57 21.43 11.86 -16.44
C ILE A 57 21.70 10.36 -16.36
N LEU A 58 22.98 10.01 -16.26
CA LEU A 58 23.45 8.65 -16.00
C LEU A 58 23.76 8.50 -14.50
N LYS A 59 23.20 7.47 -13.85
CA LYS A 59 23.51 7.11 -12.47
C LYS A 59 24.11 5.72 -12.37
N LEU A 60 25.21 5.61 -11.62
CA LEU A 60 25.87 4.37 -11.24
C LEU A 60 25.85 4.26 -9.72
N LEU A 61 24.88 3.53 -9.17
CA LEU A 61 24.74 3.33 -7.72
C LEU A 61 24.93 1.85 -7.38
N GLU A 62 24.99 1.54 -6.09
CA GLU A 62 24.88 0.17 -5.61
C GLU A 62 23.62 -0.48 -6.20
N PRO A 63 23.70 -1.73 -6.73
CA PRO A 63 22.62 -2.34 -7.50
C PRO A 63 21.25 -2.32 -6.82
N ASN A 64 21.13 -2.65 -5.54
CA ASN A 64 19.83 -2.70 -4.87
C ASN A 64 19.23 -1.30 -4.65
N ARG A 65 20.06 -0.32 -4.28
CA ARG A 65 19.64 1.09 -4.22
C ARG A 65 19.15 1.58 -5.58
N LEU A 66 19.85 1.25 -6.65
CA LEU A 66 19.50 1.68 -8.01
C LEU A 66 18.17 1.08 -8.47
N LYS A 67 17.94 -0.21 -8.19
CA LYS A 67 16.67 -0.90 -8.47
C LYS A 67 15.49 -0.19 -7.81
N GLU A 68 15.63 0.19 -6.55
CA GLU A 68 14.57 0.90 -5.83
C GLU A 68 14.34 2.33 -6.32
N GLU A 69 15.39 3.04 -6.73
CA GLU A 69 15.23 4.36 -7.34
C GLU A 69 14.48 4.28 -8.68
N ILE A 70 14.80 3.29 -9.51
CA ILE A 70 14.10 3.03 -10.78
C ILE A 70 12.63 2.66 -10.50
N LEU A 71 12.40 1.76 -9.54
CA LEU A 71 11.04 1.38 -9.13
C LEU A 71 10.27 2.60 -8.62
N ALA A 72 10.85 3.41 -7.75
CA ALA A 72 10.21 4.62 -7.23
C ALA A 72 9.79 5.55 -8.37
N GLY A 73 10.66 5.78 -9.36
CA GLY A 73 10.31 6.55 -10.56
C GLY A 73 9.10 5.96 -11.32
N ARG A 74 9.07 4.64 -11.53
CA ARG A 74 7.91 3.98 -12.17
C ARG A 74 6.63 4.12 -11.35
N LEU A 75 6.71 3.95 -10.04
CA LEU A 75 5.57 4.07 -9.15
C LEU A 75 5.05 5.52 -9.11
N TYR A 76 5.91 6.53 -9.00
CA TYR A 76 5.49 7.95 -9.12
C TYR A 76 4.75 8.20 -10.44
N LYS A 77 5.32 7.73 -11.56
CA LYS A 77 4.69 7.89 -12.87
C LYS A 77 3.33 7.20 -12.94
N ALA A 78 3.21 5.98 -12.42
CA ALA A 78 1.93 5.28 -12.32
C ALA A 78 0.92 6.06 -11.49
N LEU A 79 1.37 6.69 -10.40
CA LEU A 79 0.54 7.56 -9.56
C LEU A 79 0.19 8.90 -10.21
N GLY A 80 0.76 9.22 -11.38
CA GLY A 80 0.49 10.45 -12.12
C GLY A 80 1.29 11.64 -11.60
N VAL A 81 2.44 11.37 -10.98
CA VAL A 81 3.40 12.38 -10.56
C VAL A 81 4.53 12.44 -11.56
N ASP A 82 4.84 13.65 -12.01
CA ASP A 82 5.87 13.89 -13.02
C ASP A 82 7.26 13.57 -12.46
N VAL A 83 7.94 12.67 -13.17
CA VAL A 83 9.33 12.27 -12.93
C VAL A 83 10.04 12.14 -14.27
N PRO A 84 11.37 12.35 -14.33
CA PRO A 84 12.13 12.10 -15.54
C PRO A 84 11.92 10.66 -16.01
N LYS A 85 11.78 10.46 -17.32
CA LYS A 85 11.70 9.11 -17.89
C LYS A 85 13.01 8.40 -17.57
N ASN A 86 12.92 7.27 -16.87
CA ASN A 86 14.06 6.49 -16.43
C ASN A 86 14.06 5.11 -17.10
N GLN A 87 15.24 4.69 -17.58
CA GLN A 87 15.49 3.37 -18.15
C GLN A 87 16.65 2.68 -17.43
N ALA A 88 16.49 1.38 -17.21
CA ALA A 88 17.49 0.52 -16.60
C ALA A 88 18.25 -0.25 -17.67
N PHE A 89 19.58 -0.30 -17.57
CA PHE A 89 20.40 -1.09 -18.48
C PHE A 89 21.47 -1.86 -17.71
N ARG A 90 21.83 -3.04 -18.21
CA ARG A 90 23.09 -3.70 -17.84
C ARG A 90 24.05 -3.53 -18.99
N ILE A 91 25.15 -2.82 -18.75
CA ILE A 91 26.19 -2.60 -19.77
C ILE A 91 27.51 -3.21 -19.31
N SER A 92 28.39 -3.54 -20.25
CA SER A 92 29.79 -3.88 -20.00
C SER A 92 30.70 -2.65 -20.14
N GLN A 93 31.97 -2.77 -19.74
CA GLN A 93 32.95 -1.69 -19.87
C GLN A 93 33.14 -1.24 -21.33
N GLU A 94 33.07 -2.18 -22.28
CA GLU A 94 33.19 -1.89 -23.71
C GLU A 94 32.02 -1.05 -24.24
N GLN A 95 30.90 -0.98 -23.51
CA GLN A 95 29.70 -0.24 -23.88
C GLN A 95 29.63 1.15 -23.26
N LEU A 96 30.68 1.61 -22.57
CA LEU A 96 30.77 2.98 -22.06
C LEU A 96 30.90 4.00 -23.19
N PRO A 97 30.60 5.29 -22.93
CA PRO A 97 30.84 6.39 -23.87
C PRO A 97 32.26 6.35 -24.45
N ASN A 98 32.37 6.53 -25.77
CA ASN A 98 33.67 6.69 -26.41
C ASN A 98 34.20 8.09 -26.12
N GLY A 99 35.35 8.20 -25.45
CA GLY A 99 35.96 9.50 -25.16
C GLY A 99 37.19 9.39 -24.29
N THR A 100 37.98 10.47 -24.28
CA THR A 100 39.15 10.63 -23.41
C THR A 100 38.93 11.81 -22.48
N GLY A 101 39.68 11.87 -21.37
CA GLY A 101 39.65 12.99 -20.42
C GLY A 101 39.02 12.64 -19.07
N ALA A 102 39.23 13.54 -18.10
CA ALA A 102 39.02 13.25 -16.67
C ALA A 102 37.62 12.74 -16.31
N LEU A 103 36.56 13.22 -16.98
CA LEU A 103 35.19 12.77 -16.73
C LEU A 103 34.94 11.33 -17.25
N ASN A 104 35.52 10.97 -18.39
CA ASN A 104 35.44 9.60 -18.91
C ASN A 104 36.27 8.65 -18.05
N ASP A 105 37.45 9.09 -17.60
CA ASP A 105 38.31 8.32 -16.69
C ASP A 105 37.62 8.09 -15.34
N GLU A 106 36.92 9.10 -14.82
CA GLU A 106 36.12 8.98 -13.61
C GLU A 106 34.94 8.02 -13.77
N LEU A 107 34.20 8.12 -14.88
CA LEU A 107 33.12 7.18 -15.21
C LEU A 107 33.66 5.75 -15.30
N ALA A 108 34.76 5.52 -16.01
CA ALA A 108 35.38 4.21 -16.16
C ALA A 108 35.86 3.63 -14.82
N ARG A 109 36.46 4.45 -13.96
CA ARG A 109 36.85 4.06 -12.60
C ARG A 109 35.63 3.67 -11.77
N LYS A 110 34.57 4.48 -11.77
CA LYS A 110 33.32 4.17 -11.04
C LYS A 110 32.65 2.90 -11.55
N PHE A 111 32.72 2.68 -12.86
CA PHE A 111 32.23 1.46 -13.46
C PHE A 111 33.00 0.24 -12.91
N GLN A 112 34.33 0.32 -12.83
CA GLN A 112 35.16 -0.76 -12.28
C GLN A 112 34.83 -1.06 -10.81
N ASP A 113 34.59 -0.03 -9.99
CA ASP A 113 34.23 -0.18 -8.57
C ASP A 113 32.91 -0.95 -8.36
N LEU A 114 32.03 -0.96 -9.36
CA LEU A 114 30.67 -1.52 -9.28
C LEU A 114 30.47 -2.80 -10.11
N LYS A 115 31.54 -3.35 -10.70
CA LYS A 115 31.45 -4.57 -11.52
C LYS A 115 30.94 -5.75 -10.69
N ASP A 116 29.87 -6.36 -11.16
CA ASP A 116 29.38 -7.64 -10.66
C ASP A 116 30.22 -8.80 -11.27
N THR A 117 29.97 -10.01 -10.79
CA THR A 117 30.53 -11.29 -11.26
C THR A 117 30.51 -11.46 -12.78
N ASP A 118 29.46 -10.97 -13.46
CA ASP A 118 29.29 -11.01 -14.92
C ASP A 118 30.00 -9.87 -15.68
N GLN A 119 30.86 -9.08 -15.02
CA GLN A 119 31.54 -7.91 -15.60
C GLN A 119 30.61 -6.83 -16.18
N LYS A 120 29.32 -6.88 -15.82
CA LYS A 120 28.30 -5.90 -16.19
C LYS A 120 27.86 -5.10 -14.98
N VAL A 121 27.47 -3.86 -15.21
CA VAL A 121 26.97 -2.94 -14.16
C VAL A 121 25.56 -2.52 -14.52
N LEU A 122 24.66 -2.55 -13.53
CA LEU A 122 23.33 -1.95 -13.65
C LEU A 122 23.47 -0.43 -13.60
N ILE A 123 22.93 0.25 -14.60
CA ILE A 123 22.90 1.70 -14.71
C ILE A 123 21.46 2.20 -14.86
N SER A 124 21.24 3.45 -14.48
CA SER A 124 20.02 4.19 -14.77
C SER A 124 20.35 5.34 -15.71
N LEU A 125 19.60 5.45 -16.80
CA LEU A 125 19.65 6.59 -17.71
C LEU A 125 18.29 7.28 -17.67
N SER A 126 18.30 8.58 -17.39
CA SER A 126 17.08 9.39 -17.31
C SER A 126 17.16 10.64 -18.17
N ASP A 127 16.02 11.11 -18.66
CA ASP A 127 15.94 12.39 -19.37
C ASP A 127 16.45 13.52 -18.46
N PHE A 128 17.28 14.42 -19.01
CA PHE A 128 17.64 15.65 -18.32
C PHE A 128 16.48 16.64 -18.43
N ILE A 129 15.99 17.13 -17.30
CA ILE A 129 14.94 18.16 -17.27
C ILE A 129 15.61 19.52 -17.12
N GLU A 130 15.45 20.37 -18.12
CA GLU A 130 15.90 21.76 -18.07
C GLU A 130 14.96 22.58 -17.19
N GLY A 131 15.51 23.41 -16.31
CA GLY A 131 14.72 24.29 -15.45
C GLY A 131 15.38 24.57 -14.10
N PRO A 132 14.96 25.64 -13.41
CA PRO A 132 15.44 25.94 -12.07
C PRO A 132 14.91 24.92 -11.06
N LYS A 133 15.65 24.73 -9.97
CA LYS A 133 15.18 23.92 -8.84
C LYS A 133 14.10 24.65 -8.06
N LEU A 134 13.28 23.89 -7.33
CA LEU A 134 12.28 24.47 -6.44
C LEU A 134 12.91 25.41 -5.41
N SER A 135 14.09 25.08 -4.88
CA SER A 135 14.83 25.95 -3.94
C SER A 135 15.17 27.34 -4.49
N GLU A 136 15.26 27.49 -5.82
CA GLU A 136 15.56 28.75 -6.49
C GLU A 136 14.29 29.56 -6.78
N VAL A 137 13.18 28.89 -7.11
CA VAL A 137 11.91 29.53 -7.49
C VAL A 137 11.01 29.82 -6.28
N LEU A 138 11.00 28.92 -5.30
CA LEU A 138 10.18 28.98 -4.11
C LEU A 138 11.02 28.59 -2.88
N PRO A 139 12.00 29.43 -2.48
CA PRO A 139 12.86 29.16 -1.33
C PRO A 139 12.03 29.11 -0.05
N ILE A 140 12.50 28.35 0.93
CA ILE A 140 11.78 28.14 2.21
C ILE A 140 11.43 29.43 2.95
N GLN A 141 12.24 30.49 2.81
CA GLN A 141 11.96 31.80 3.40
C GLN A 141 10.70 32.43 2.80
N THR A 142 10.46 32.24 1.50
CA THR A 142 9.24 32.71 0.82
C THR A 142 8.03 31.97 1.35
N LEU A 143 8.11 30.64 1.48
CA LEU A 143 7.04 29.85 2.07
C LEU A 143 6.75 30.28 3.51
N ARG A 144 7.76 30.45 4.36
CA ARG A 144 7.60 30.90 5.76
C ARG A 144 6.90 32.24 5.88
N ALA A 145 7.20 33.19 4.98
CA ALA A 145 6.59 34.51 4.99
C ALA A 145 5.11 34.48 4.54
N ALA A 146 4.72 33.53 3.69
CA ALA A 146 3.35 33.39 3.21
C ALA A 146 2.43 32.82 4.30
N THR A 147 1.38 33.56 4.62
CA THR A 147 0.29 33.14 5.53
C THR A 147 -0.88 32.51 4.77
N SER A 148 -1.01 32.82 3.48
CA SER A 148 -2.01 32.27 2.57
C SER A 148 -1.41 32.05 1.17
N LEU A 149 -2.07 31.23 0.34
CA LEU A 149 -1.67 31.08 -1.07
C LEU A 149 -1.65 32.41 -1.83
N LYS A 150 -2.50 33.38 -1.46
CA LYS A 150 -2.59 34.68 -2.13
C LYS A 150 -1.37 35.57 -1.91
N ASP A 151 -0.54 35.24 -0.92
CA ASP A 151 0.70 35.96 -0.62
C ASP A 151 1.83 35.57 -1.59
N LEU A 152 1.64 34.49 -2.36
CA LEU A 152 2.57 34.01 -3.37
C LEU A 152 2.23 34.59 -4.75
N SER A 153 3.23 34.76 -5.61
CA SER A 153 2.97 35.12 -7.01
C SER A 153 2.15 34.03 -7.73
N PRO A 154 1.41 34.36 -8.81
CA PRO A 154 0.59 33.36 -9.52
C PRO A 154 1.36 32.11 -9.96
N ILE A 155 2.62 32.28 -10.41
CA ILE A 155 3.48 31.15 -10.79
C ILE A 155 3.87 30.29 -9.58
N GLN A 156 4.17 30.90 -8.45
CA GLN A 156 4.48 30.17 -7.21
C GLN A 156 3.25 29.44 -6.65
N GLN A 157 2.06 30.03 -6.78
CA GLN A 157 0.80 29.35 -6.45
C GLN A 157 0.62 28.10 -7.31
N GLN A 158 0.80 28.21 -8.63
CA GLN A 158 0.68 27.09 -9.55
C GLN A 158 1.69 25.98 -9.22
N ILE A 159 2.96 26.34 -9.00
CA ILE A 159 4.01 25.38 -8.60
C ILE A 159 3.62 24.65 -7.32
N LEU A 160 3.14 25.37 -6.30
CA LEU A 160 2.77 24.77 -5.03
C LEU A 160 1.55 23.85 -5.15
N ILE A 161 0.58 24.19 -6.01
CA ILE A 161 -0.54 23.32 -6.36
C ILE A 161 -0.05 22.04 -7.03
N GLU A 162 0.86 22.12 -8.01
CA GLU A 162 1.45 20.93 -8.65
C GLU A 162 2.24 20.06 -7.66
N ILE A 163 2.98 20.67 -6.74
CA ILE A 163 3.70 19.95 -5.68
C ILE A 163 2.69 19.19 -4.81
N ASN A 164 1.65 19.87 -4.33
CA ASN A 164 0.63 19.31 -3.46
C ASN A 164 -0.08 18.12 -4.08
N LYS A 165 -0.30 18.09 -5.41
CA LYS A 165 -0.92 16.94 -6.11
C LYS A 165 -0.17 15.62 -5.93
N GLY A 166 1.13 15.68 -5.65
CA GLY A 166 1.97 14.49 -5.41
C GLY A 166 2.24 14.20 -3.94
N PHE A 167 1.69 14.96 -2.99
CA PHE A 167 1.97 14.83 -1.56
C PHE A 167 1.75 13.40 -1.04
N VAL A 168 0.57 12.81 -1.29
CA VAL A 168 0.29 11.45 -0.78
C VAL A 168 1.14 10.42 -1.51
N ALA A 169 1.60 10.67 -2.74
CA ALA A 169 2.56 9.79 -3.41
C ALA A 169 3.94 9.85 -2.73
N ASP A 170 4.41 11.05 -2.35
CA ASP A 170 5.65 11.23 -1.59
C ASP A 170 5.57 10.50 -0.23
N CYS A 171 4.43 10.64 0.47
CA CYS A 171 4.15 9.92 1.70
C CYS A 171 4.11 8.42 1.44
N PHE A 172 3.30 7.93 0.51
CA PHE A 172 3.13 6.51 0.20
C PHE A 172 4.45 5.83 -0.19
N LEU A 173 5.33 6.52 -0.93
CA LEU A 173 6.64 5.98 -1.29
C LEU A 173 7.71 6.24 -0.22
N GLY A 174 7.37 6.89 0.89
CA GLY A 174 8.30 7.15 2.00
C GLY A 174 9.49 8.00 1.58
N ASN A 175 9.27 8.99 0.70
CA ASN A 175 10.33 9.82 0.15
C ASN A 175 10.63 11.03 1.06
N TRP A 176 11.50 10.83 2.04
CA TRP A 176 11.80 11.87 3.03
C TRP A 176 12.68 12.99 2.47
N ASP A 177 13.51 12.69 1.46
CA ASP A 177 14.47 13.64 0.90
C ASP A 177 13.79 14.72 0.04
N ILE A 178 12.51 14.53 -0.31
CA ILE A 178 11.76 15.48 -1.13
C ILE A 178 11.63 16.88 -0.50
N THR A 179 11.66 16.93 0.83
CA THR A 179 11.54 18.18 1.62
C THR A 179 12.90 18.76 2.02
N VAL A 180 14.00 18.04 1.79
CA VAL A 180 15.34 18.42 2.25
C VAL A 180 15.91 19.48 1.31
N GLY A 181 15.87 20.74 1.75
CA GLY A 181 16.42 21.87 1.01
C GLY A 181 15.74 22.15 -0.33
N PHE A 182 14.59 21.52 -0.61
CA PHE A 182 13.82 21.64 -1.86
C PHE A 182 14.66 21.40 -3.12
N LYS A 183 15.70 20.57 -3.00
CA LYS A 183 16.69 20.34 -4.07
C LYS A 183 16.26 19.26 -5.07
N ASN A 184 15.29 18.41 -4.72
CA ASN A 184 14.86 17.22 -5.48
C ASN A 184 13.62 17.46 -6.36
N MET A 185 13.33 18.72 -6.67
CA MET A 185 12.29 19.11 -7.63
C MET A 185 12.82 20.14 -8.62
N ILE A 186 12.53 19.94 -9.91
CA ILE A 186 12.82 20.89 -11.00
C ILE A 186 11.51 21.42 -11.56
N ILE A 187 11.49 22.72 -11.84
CA ILE A 187 10.36 23.39 -12.50
C ILE A 187 10.68 23.46 -13.99
N ALA A 188 9.97 22.69 -14.80
CA ALA A 188 10.12 22.72 -16.25
C ALA A 188 9.57 24.04 -16.84
N PRO A 189 9.99 24.44 -18.06
CA PRO A 189 9.56 25.71 -18.67
C PRO A 189 8.05 25.81 -18.90
N ASP A 190 7.36 24.67 -18.99
CA ASP A 190 5.91 24.58 -19.13
C ASP A 190 5.15 24.68 -17.79
N GLY A 191 5.87 24.84 -16.67
CA GLY A 191 5.31 24.98 -15.32
C GLY A 191 5.09 23.65 -14.61
N HIS A 192 5.42 22.50 -15.22
CA HIS A 192 5.35 21.20 -14.57
C HIS A 192 6.46 21.03 -13.52
N VAL A 193 6.15 20.31 -12.44
CA VAL A 193 7.10 20.03 -11.36
C VAL A 193 7.55 18.59 -11.41
N TYR A 194 8.82 18.39 -11.79
CA TYR A 194 9.43 17.07 -11.87
C TYR A 194 10.12 16.72 -10.56
N ARG A 195 9.71 15.60 -9.95
CA ARG A 195 10.45 14.99 -8.84
C ARG A 195 11.59 14.17 -9.40
N PHE A 196 12.81 14.41 -8.92
CA PHE A 196 13.99 13.69 -9.35
C PHE A 196 14.81 13.24 -8.14
N ASP A 197 15.78 12.35 -8.38
CA ASP A 197 16.61 11.76 -7.32
C ASP A 197 15.79 11.04 -6.23
N ASN A 198 14.89 10.16 -6.67
CA ASN A 198 13.97 9.42 -5.80
C ASN A 198 14.64 8.28 -5.00
N GLY A 199 15.98 8.24 -4.92
CA GLY A 199 16.73 7.23 -4.17
C GLY A 199 16.53 7.28 -2.65
N GLY A 200 15.92 8.36 -2.14
CA GLY A 200 15.43 8.47 -0.77
C GLY A 200 14.03 7.88 -0.54
N SER A 201 13.42 7.24 -1.54
CA SER A 201 12.14 6.54 -1.44
C SER A 201 12.31 5.09 -0.98
N LEU A 202 11.20 4.42 -0.67
CA LEU A 202 11.13 3.00 -0.31
C LEU A 202 12.06 2.68 0.86
N ARG A 203 12.94 1.69 0.75
CA ARG A 203 13.75 1.19 1.86
C ARG A 203 15.00 2.01 2.14
N TYR A 204 15.41 2.90 1.24
CA TYR A 204 16.67 3.63 1.36
C TYR A 204 16.49 5.12 1.69
N ARG A 205 17.48 5.68 2.37
CA ARG A 205 17.69 7.12 2.56
C ARG A 205 18.60 7.66 1.46
N ALA A 206 18.65 8.98 1.30
CA ALA A 206 19.47 9.66 0.29
C ALA A 206 20.98 9.31 0.37
N MET A 207 21.50 8.97 1.56
CA MET A 207 22.89 8.55 1.76
C MET A 207 23.11 7.04 1.63
N GLY A 208 22.10 6.27 1.24
CA GLY A 208 22.19 4.81 1.04
C GLY A 208 21.94 3.98 2.29
N GLU A 209 21.73 4.59 3.45
CA GLU A 209 21.30 3.88 4.65
C GLU A 209 19.88 3.33 4.50
N ARG A 210 19.63 2.10 4.96
CA ARG A 210 18.28 1.56 5.01
C ARG A 210 17.47 2.23 6.12
N LYS A 211 16.20 2.52 5.83
CA LYS A 211 15.21 2.91 6.84
C LYS A 211 14.87 1.70 7.70
N ARG A 212 14.46 1.93 8.94
CA ARG A 212 14.00 0.84 9.81
C ARG A 212 12.67 0.32 9.28
N LEU A 213 12.49 -0.99 9.27
CA LEU A 213 11.24 -1.60 8.79
C LEU A 213 10.02 -1.07 9.52
N ALA A 214 10.12 -0.84 10.83
CA ALA A 214 9.05 -0.26 11.64
C ALA A 214 8.58 1.13 11.14
N ASP A 215 9.48 1.93 10.56
CA ASP A 215 9.15 3.25 10.00
C ASP A 215 8.40 3.13 8.66
N LEU A 216 8.44 1.96 8.01
CA LEU A 216 7.88 1.74 6.68
C LEU A 216 6.54 1.00 6.67
N GLN A 217 6.12 0.40 7.79
CA GLN A 217 4.87 -0.37 7.88
C GLN A 217 3.61 0.51 7.79
N THR A 218 3.74 1.80 8.09
CA THR A 218 2.63 2.77 8.09
C THR A 218 3.03 4.02 7.33
N VAL A 219 2.04 4.73 6.78
CA VAL A 219 2.25 6.00 6.08
C VAL A 219 2.04 7.17 7.04
N GLY A 220 2.84 7.20 8.11
CA GLY A 220 2.83 8.30 9.09
C GLY A 220 3.41 9.61 8.55
N GLU A 221 3.98 9.59 7.34
CA GLU A 221 4.45 10.78 6.64
C GLU A 221 3.31 11.76 6.31
N ILE A 222 2.07 11.29 6.22
CA ILE A 222 0.91 12.18 6.01
C ILE A 222 0.82 13.20 7.15
N GLU A 223 1.09 12.82 8.39
CA GLU A 223 1.15 13.74 9.52
C GLU A 223 2.54 14.34 9.69
N ASN A 224 3.58 13.52 9.67
CA ASN A 224 4.93 13.93 10.03
C ASN A 224 5.54 14.96 9.08
N LEU A 225 5.22 14.88 7.77
CA LEU A 225 5.70 15.88 6.83
C LEU A 225 4.97 17.22 6.97
N ARG A 226 3.81 17.27 7.64
CA ARG A 226 3.06 18.51 7.91
C ARG A 226 3.31 19.07 9.31
N ASP A 227 3.92 18.28 10.19
CA ASP A 227 4.20 18.66 11.57
C ASP A 227 5.50 19.49 11.67
N PRO A 228 5.45 20.77 12.07
CA PRO A 228 6.63 21.63 12.17
C PRO A 228 7.64 21.18 13.24
N THR A 229 7.24 20.33 14.19
CA THR A 229 8.13 19.77 15.23
C THR A 229 8.93 18.57 14.72
N ARG A 230 8.41 17.86 13.71
CA ARG A 230 9.04 16.66 13.11
C ARG A 230 9.74 16.98 11.79
N ASN A 231 9.14 17.83 10.97
CA ASN A 231 9.71 18.24 9.70
C ASN A 231 9.34 19.69 9.37
N ARG A 232 10.19 20.63 9.81
CA ARG A 232 10.01 22.07 9.57
C ARG A 232 9.98 22.45 8.09
N SER A 233 10.71 21.76 7.21
CA SER A 233 10.71 22.09 5.77
C SER A 233 9.46 21.56 5.08
N GLY A 234 9.06 20.33 5.41
CA GLY A 234 7.82 19.74 4.93
C GLY A 234 6.61 20.51 5.40
N SER A 235 6.58 20.96 6.65
CA SER A 235 5.42 21.69 7.19
C SER A 235 5.20 23.00 6.42
N GLU A 236 6.26 23.69 6.02
CA GLU A 236 6.14 24.89 5.18
C GLU A 236 5.73 24.58 3.73
N LEU A 237 6.22 23.46 3.18
CA LEU A 237 5.91 23.04 1.82
C LEU A 237 4.45 22.61 1.67
N TYR A 238 3.93 21.89 2.67
CA TYR A 238 2.62 21.27 2.61
C TYR A 238 1.56 21.96 3.47
N LYS A 239 1.82 23.13 4.07
CA LYS A 239 0.85 23.81 4.97
C LYS A 239 -0.49 24.17 4.32
N PHE A 240 -0.52 24.32 3.00
CA PHE A 240 -1.75 24.69 2.29
C PHE A 240 -2.52 23.48 1.73
N ILE A 241 -2.03 22.25 1.91
CA ILE A 241 -2.81 21.07 1.54
C ILE A 241 -3.90 20.81 2.58
N THR A 242 -5.13 20.62 2.11
CA THR A 242 -6.28 20.29 2.95
C THR A 242 -6.41 18.80 3.15
N ASP A 243 -7.05 18.37 4.24
CA ASP A 243 -7.34 16.95 4.46
C ASP A 243 -8.25 16.37 3.36
N GLN A 244 -9.15 17.19 2.79
CA GLN A 244 -9.97 16.77 1.64
C GLN A 244 -9.11 16.44 0.41
N GLU A 245 -8.10 17.25 0.10
CA GLU A 245 -7.15 16.96 -0.99
C GLU A 245 -6.32 15.71 -0.70
N VAL A 246 -5.92 15.50 0.56
CA VAL A 246 -5.25 14.26 0.99
C VAL A 246 -6.16 13.05 0.73
N HIS A 247 -7.44 13.10 1.11
CA HIS A 247 -8.38 12.01 0.85
C HIS A 247 -8.59 11.72 -0.64
N LEU A 248 -8.75 12.76 -1.45
CA LEU A 248 -8.88 12.60 -2.90
C LEU A 248 -7.63 11.95 -3.51
N GLN A 249 -6.44 12.31 -3.02
CA GLN A 249 -5.20 11.67 -3.47
C GLN A 249 -5.10 10.21 -3.00
N ILE A 250 -5.50 9.90 -1.76
CA ILE A 250 -5.56 8.51 -1.28
C ILE A 250 -6.47 7.66 -2.17
N SER A 251 -7.70 8.12 -2.45
CA SER A 251 -8.62 7.40 -3.34
C SER A 251 -8.01 7.16 -4.72
N LYS A 252 -7.31 8.16 -5.28
CA LYS A 252 -6.59 8.02 -6.55
C LYS A 252 -5.49 6.95 -6.48
N ILE A 253 -4.68 6.92 -5.42
CA ILE A 253 -3.64 5.90 -5.25
C ILE A 253 -4.25 4.50 -5.15
N LEU A 254 -5.31 4.34 -4.34
CA LEU A 254 -5.98 3.04 -4.17
C LEU A 254 -6.59 2.54 -5.48
N SER A 255 -7.17 3.43 -6.29
CA SER A 255 -7.69 3.07 -7.63
C SER A 255 -6.60 2.61 -8.60
N LYS A 256 -5.32 2.90 -8.30
CA LYS A 256 -4.16 2.55 -9.13
C LYS A 256 -3.38 1.34 -8.59
N LYS A 257 -3.87 0.66 -7.55
CA LYS A 257 -3.23 -0.52 -6.93
C LYS A 257 -2.75 -1.54 -7.98
N ASP A 258 -3.62 -1.93 -8.90
CA ASP A 258 -3.27 -2.93 -9.92
C ASP A 258 -2.17 -2.43 -10.86
N LYS A 259 -2.19 -1.13 -11.19
CA LYS A 259 -1.14 -0.51 -12.00
C LYS A 259 0.20 -0.49 -11.28
N LEU A 260 0.23 -0.23 -9.97
CA LEU A 260 1.45 -0.32 -9.16
C LEU A 260 2.04 -1.73 -9.16
N TRP A 261 1.18 -2.75 -9.04
CA TRP A 261 1.62 -4.16 -9.10
C TRP A 261 2.10 -4.59 -10.47
N GLN A 262 1.49 -4.03 -11.53
CA GLN A 262 1.98 -4.22 -12.88
C GLN A 262 3.39 -3.63 -13.04
N GLU A 263 3.63 -2.38 -12.62
CA GLU A 263 4.96 -1.76 -12.72
C GLU A 263 6.03 -2.51 -11.92
N PHE A 264 5.69 -2.98 -10.72
CA PHE A 264 6.58 -3.81 -9.90
C PHE A 264 6.93 -5.13 -10.62
N SER A 265 5.92 -5.80 -11.15
CA SER A 265 6.07 -7.09 -11.85
C SER A 265 6.84 -6.96 -13.16
N ASP A 266 6.61 -5.89 -13.91
CA ASP A 266 7.30 -5.65 -15.17
C ASP A 266 8.76 -5.28 -14.92
N LEU A 267 9.06 -4.49 -13.89
CA LEU A 267 10.44 -4.24 -13.48
C LEU A 267 11.17 -5.53 -13.08
N LYS A 268 10.52 -6.43 -12.32
CA LYS A 268 11.10 -7.75 -11.97
C LYS A 268 11.51 -8.56 -13.20
N LYS A 269 10.73 -8.51 -14.29
CA LYS A 269 11.06 -9.21 -15.54
C LYS A 269 12.25 -8.56 -16.25
N GLU A 270 12.39 -7.25 -16.14
CA GLU A 270 13.45 -6.49 -16.78
C GLU A 270 14.79 -6.59 -16.03
N ILE A 271 14.76 -6.63 -14.70
CA ILE A 271 15.97 -6.66 -13.86
C ILE A 271 15.90 -7.76 -12.80
N SER A 272 16.96 -8.55 -12.69
CA SER A 272 17.09 -9.58 -11.65
C SER A 272 17.06 -8.95 -10.25
N TRP A 273 16.06 -9.34 -9.46
CA TRP A 273 15.85 -8.90 -8.08
C TRP A 273 15.96 -10.10 -7.14
N PRO A 274 16.80 -10.06 -6.09
CA PRO A 274 16.87 -11.13 -5.11
C PRO A 274 15.52 -11.36 -4.42
N GLU A 275 15.05 -12.60 -4.40
CA GLU A 275 13.75 -12.99 -3.83
C GLU A 275 13.50 -12.47 -2.39
N PRO A 276 14.46 -12.51 -1.45
CA PRO A 276 14.25 -11.93 -0.10
C PRO A 276 13.97 -10.42 -0.12
N ASP A 277 14.70 -9.67 -0.94
CA ASP A 277 14.53 -8.21 -1.05
C ASP A 277 13.21 -7.85 -1.74
N GLU A 278 12.83 -8.61 -2.76
CA GLU A 278 11.55 -8.46 -3.44
C GLU A 278 10.38 -8.67 -2.48
N ARG A 279 10.39 -9.78 -1.73
CA ARG A 279 9.31 -10.11 -0.79
C ARG A 279 9.15 -9.05 0.28
N GLU A 280 10.26 -8.57 0.85
CA GLU A 280 10.23 -7.51 1.85
C GLU A 280 9.64 -6.22 1.27
N LEU A 281 10.09 -5.81 0.09
CA LEU A 281 9.62 -4.59 -0.55
C LEU A 281 8.14 -4.67 -0.94
N LYS A 282 7.69 -5.81 -1.46
CA LYS A 282 6.27 -6.08 -1.74
C LYS A 282 5.44 -6.00 -0.46
N SER A 283 5.91 -6.61 0.63
CA SER A 283 5.24 -6.56 1.93
C SER A 283 5.10 -5.12 2.43
N ILE A 284 6.15 -4.30 2.31
CA ILE A 284 6.11 -2.88 2.67
C ILE A 284 5.06 -2.14 1.83
N LEU A 285 5.04 -2.31 0.50
CA LEU A 285 4.07 -1.64 -0.35
C LEU A 285 2.62 -2.03 -0.03
N ILE A 286 2.37 -3.31 0.28
CA ILE A 286 1.05 -3.80 0.72
C ILE A 286 0.66 -3.13 2.04
N GLN A 287 1.55 -3.13 3.04
CA GLN A 287 1.27 -2.52 4.35
C GLN A 287 1.00 -1.02 4.22
N ARG A 288 1.73 -0.32 3.34
CA ARG A 288 1.54 1.12 3.09
C ARG A 288 0.24 1.42 2.36
N LEU A 289 -0.13 0.62 1.34
CA LEU A 289 -1.42 0.74 0.66
C LEU A 289 -2.56 0.55 1.65
N GLY A 290 -2.44 -0.46 2.50
CA GLY A 290 -3.36 -0.64 3.58
C GLY A 290 -3.40 0.58 4.50
N SER A 291 -2.25 1.07 4.98
CA SER A 291 -2.18 2.18 5.92
C SER A 291 -2.84 3.47 5.39
N ILE A 292 -2.71 3.80 4.10
CA ILE A 292 -3.41 4.98 3.55
C ILE A 292 -4.90 4.72 3.38
N ALA A 293 -5.29 3.49 3.07
CA ALA A 293 -6.69 3.13 3.01
C ALA A 293 -7.36 3.25 4.38
N ALA A 294 -6.61 2.97 5.44
CA ALA A 294 -7.04 3.22 6.80
C ALA A 294 -7.32 4.66 7.13
N TYR A 295 -6.39 5.51 6.72
CA TYR A 295 -6.48 6.94 6.93
C TYR A 295 -7.78 7.48 6.31
N SER A 296 -8.18 6.95 5.15
CA SER A 296 -9.43 7.32 4.48
C SER A 296 -10.70 6.82 5.20
N LEU A 297 -10.63 5.72 5.95
CA LEU A 297 -11.78 5.19 6.70
C LEU A 297 -11.91 5.85 8.08
N GLY A 298 -10.80 6.04 8.79
CA GLY A 298 -10.77 6.60 10.15
C GLY A 298 -11.15 8.09 10.25
N THR A 299 -11.41 8.75 9.13
CA THR A 299 -11.88 10.15 9.02
C THR A 299 -13.36 10.25 8.67
N LEU A 300 -13.96 9.18 8.12
CA LEU A 300 -15.41 9.06 7.91
C LEU A 300 -16.16 8.68 9.22
N PHE A 301 -15.43 8.21 10.23
CA PHE A 301 -15.93 7.98 11.58
C PHE A 301 -15.20 8.91 12.55
N PRO A 302 -15.91 9.76 13.32
CA PRO A 302 -15.26 10.81 14.11
C PRO A 302 -14.30 10.24 15.16
N LYS A 303 -13.16 10.93 15.30
CA LYS A 303 -12.11 10.73 16.31
C LYS A 303 -12.68 10.89 17.73
N SER A 304 -13.25 9.81 18.28
CA SER A 304 -13.50 9.68 19.73
C SER A 304 -13.13 8.29 20.24
N ILE A 305 -12.07 7.70 19.69
CA ILE A 305 -11.40 6.56 20.31
C ILE A 305 -9.92 6.91 20.33
N ASP A 306 -9.45 7.22 21.52
CA ASP A 306 -8.08 7.61 21.80
C ASP A 306 -7.07 6.61 21.20
N GLU A 307 -6.10 7.22 20.53
CA GLU A 307 -4.79 6.70 20.15
C GLU A 307 -4.75 5.50 19.18
N ASN A 308 -4.38 5.90 17.94
CA ASN A 308 -3.70 5.14 16.87
C ASN A 308 -4.62 4.41 15.85
N PRO A 309 -5.13 5.09 14.81
CA PRO A 309 -5.91 4.44 13.76
C PRO A 309 -4.97 3.81 12.72
N ARG A 310 -4.66 2.52 12.89
CA ARG A 310 -4.00 1.67 11.88
C ARG A 310 -4.99 0.68 11.24
N TYR A 311 -5.96 1.09 10.43
CA TYR A 311 -6.97 0.14 9.89
C TYR A 311 -7.31 0.20 8.41
N THR A 312 -6.55 -0.58 7.64
CA THR A 312 -6.50 -0.66 6.19
C THR A 312 -7.82 -1.07 5.52
N VAL A 313 -8.22 -0.47 4.39
CA VAL A 313 -9.12 -1.14 3.43
C VAL A 313 -8.37 -2.37 2.92
N SER A 314 -8.94 -3.55 3.15
CA SER A 314 -8.29 -4.84 2.96
C SER A 314 -8.00 -5.13 1.49
N ASP A 315 -6.72 -5.36 1.15
CA ASP A 315 -6.37 -6.22 0.01
C ASP A 315 -6.98 -7.60 0.27
N ALA A 316 -7.72 -8.19 -0.66
CA ALA A 316 -8.29 -9.54 -0.48
C ALA A 316 -7.21 -10.55 -0.03
N ASP A 317 -5.96 -10.39 -0.48
CA ASP A 317 -4.83 -11.29 -0.20
C ASP A 317 -4.07 -10.96 1.11
N GLY A 318 -4.72 -10.42 2.14
CA GLY A 318 -4.05 -10.02 3.39
C GLY A 318 -3.12 -11.12 3.93
N ILE A 319 -1.97 -10.74 4.51
CA ILE A 319 -0.93 -11.71 4.89
C ILE A 319 -1.34 -12.45 6.17
N ALA A 320 -1.23 -13.78 6.15
CA ALA A 320 -1.39 -14.61 7.33
C ALA A 320 -0.19 -14.41 8.29
N THR A 321 -0.46 -14.03 9.53
CA THR A 321 0.54 -13.92 10.61
C THR A 321 0.02 -14.63 11.87
N PRO A 322 0.84 -14.87 12.91
CA PRO A 322 0.36 -15.49 14.14
C PRO A 322 -0.70 -14.66 14.89
N TYR A 323 -0.91 -13.40 14.45
CA TYR A 323 -1.85 -12.44 15.03
C TYR A 323 -2.98 -12.09 14.08
N THR A 324 -3.20 -12.91 13.07
CA THR A 324 -4.35 -12.77 12.18
C THR A 324 -5.27 -13.97 12.28
N ALA A 325 -6.52 -13.75 11.95
CA ALA A 325 -7.56 -14.74 11.82
C ALA A 325 -8.40 -14.40 10.59
N ALA A 326 -9.08 -15.39 10.03
CA ALA A 326 -10.01 -15.13 8.94
C ALA A 326 -11.14 -16.15 8.91
N GLY A 327 -12.24 -15.77 8.27
CA GLY A 327 -13.43 -16.60 8.17
C GLY A 327 -14.42 -16.09 7.12
N MET A 328 -15.56 -16.77 7.01
CA MET A 328 -16.61 -16.41 6.07
C MET A 328 -17.94 -16.20 6.79
N LEU A 329 -18.62 -15.10 6.46
CA LEU A 329 -20.03 -14.91 6.70
C LEU A 329 -20.80 -15.44 5.49
N ASN A 330 -21.28 -16.68 5.60
CA ASN A 330 -22.11 -17.28 4.57
C ASN A 330 -23.51 -16.66 4.65
N TYR A 331 -23.98 -16.10 3.54
CA TYR A 331 -25.30 -15.52 3.45
C TYR A 331 -26.07 -16.05 2.24
N MET A 332 -27.38 -15.92 2.30
CA MET A 332 -28.27 -16.22 1.18
C MET A 332 -29.41 -15.20 1.12
N GLU A 333 -29.98 -15.03 -0.06
CA GLU A 333 -31.22 -14.28 -0.25
C GLU A 333 -32.38 -15.26 -0.44
N ARG A 334 -33.49 -15.02 0.25
CA ARG A 334 -34.74 -15.78 0.09
C ARG A 334 -35.91 -14.86 0.33
N ASP A 335 -36.86 -14.87 -0.62
CA ASP A 335 -38.09 -14.09 -0.55
C ASP A 335 -37.81 -12.58 -0.33
N GLY A 336 -36.71 -12.07 -0.92
CA GLY A 336 -36.26 -10.68 -0.81
C GLY A 336 -35.57 -10.32 0.51
N GLU A 337 -35.31 -11.30 1.37
CA GLU A 337 -34.69 -11.11 2.67
C GLU A 337 -33.37 -11.89 2.78
N PHE A 338 -32.39 -11.30 3.47
CA PHE A 338 -31.08 -11.93 3.67
C PHE A 338 -31.06 -12.79 4.93
N TYR A 339 -30.42 -13.95 4.83
CA TYR A 339 -30.18 -14.86 5.94
C TYR A 339 -28.68 -15.14 6.04
N VAL A 340 -28.16 -15.25 7.25
CA VAL A 340 -26.77 -15.63 7.54
C VAL A 340 -26.72 -16.96 8.27
N LEU A 341 -25.75 -17.80 7.92
CA LEU A 341 -25.53 -19.07 8.60
C LEU A 341 -24.60 -18.87 9.79
N LEU A 342 -25.06 -19.27 10.98
CA LEU A 342 -24.30 -19.24 12.22
C LEU A 342 -24.21 -20.64 12.82
N GLY A 343 -23.10 -20.93 13.49
CA GLY A 343 -22.89 -22.13 14.26
C GLY A 343 -22.75 -21.84 15.75
N LYS A 344 -23.32 -22.70 16.60
CA LYS A 344 -23.15 -22.65 18.05
C LYS A 344 -21.87 -23.38 18.45
N ARG A 345 -20.90 -22.68 19.06
CA ARG A 345 -19.60 -23.27 19.40
C ARG A 345 -19.71 -24.16 20.63
N ARG A 346 -19.03 -25.31 20.60
CA ARG A 346 -19.01 -26.29 21.69
C ARG A 346 -18.36 -25.67 22.92
N GLY A 347 -19.06 -25.76 24.06
CA GLY A 347 -18.56 -25.22 25.33
C GLY A 347 -18.76 -23.71 25.49
N HIS A 348 -19.50 -23.08 24.57
CA HIS A 348 -19.80 -21.66 24.61
C HIS A 348 -21.29 -21.40 24.36
N ASP A 349 -21.79 -20.30 24.93
CA ASP A 349 -23.19 -19.88 24.81
C ASP A 349 -23.43 -18.84 23.70
N TYR A 350 -22.53 -18.79 22.72
CA TYR A 350 -22.64 -17.90 21.56
C TYR A 350 -22.69 -18.63 20.22
N TRP A 351 -23.33 -17.96 19.27
CA TRP A 351 -23.40 -18.34 17.87
C TRP A 351 -22.48 -17.46 17.04
N GLY A 352 -21.67 -18.03 16.15
CA GLY A 352 -20.72 -17.28 15.32
C GLY A 352 -20.63 -17.79 13.88
N ASN A 353 -19.98 -16.99 13.04
CA ASN A 353 -19.63 -17.38 11.68
C ASN A 353 -18.44 -18.37 11.68
N PHE A 354 -18.21 -19.01 10.54
CA PHE A 354 -17.03 -19.87 10.39
C PHE A 354 -15.75 -19.05 10.33
N GLY A 355 -14.70 -19.50 11.00
CA GLY A 355 -13.38 -18.88 10.93
C GLY A 355 -12.52 -19.12 12.16
N GLY A 356 -11.21 -18.94 11.99
CA GLY A 356 -10.23 -19.22 13.01
C GLY A 356 -8.90 -18.51 12.77
N GLY A 357 -7.92 -18.85 13.60
CA GLY A 357 -6.59 -18.23 13.59
C GLY A 357 -5.78 -18.68 12.38
N SER A 358 -4.97 -17.77 11.85
CA SER A 358 -4.01 -18.11 10.79
C SER A 358 -2.91 -19.03 11.31
N GLU A 359 -2.45 -19.94 10.45
CA GLU A 359 -1.27 -20.77 10.67
C GLU A 359 -0.16 -20.39 9.68
N PRO A 360 0.71 -19.40 9.97
CA PRO A 360 1.64 -18.82 8.98
C PRO A 360 2.70 -19.77 8.44
N THR A 361 2.89 -20.92 9.11
CA THR A 361 3.78 -21.99 8.64
C THR A 361 3.15 -22.83 7.53
N LYS A 362 1.83 -22.77 7.38
CA LYS A 362 1.05 -23.50 6.36
C LYS A 362 0.33 -22.56 5.38
N GLU A 363 -0.01 -21.36 5.83
CA GLU A 363 -0.77 -20.35 5.10
C GLU A 363 0.07 -19.11 4.86
N HIS A 364 -0.10 -18.51 3.70
CA HIS A 364 0.55 -17.27 3.31
C HIS A 364 -0.44 -16.10 3.31
N THR A 365 -1.74 -16.36 3.19
CA THR A 365 -2.80 -15.35 3.08
C THR A 365 -4.02 -15.65 3.95
N LEU A 366 -4.78 -14.60 4.28
CA LEU A 366 -6.05 -14.67 5.00
C LEU A 366 -7.16 -15.34 4.16
N LEU A 367 -7.01 -15.40 2.84
CA LEU A 367 -7.91 -16.20 2.00
C LEU A 367 -7.69 -17.69 2.25
N GLU A 368 -6.43 -18.13 2.35
CA GLU A 368 -6.10 -19.52 2.67
C GLU A 368 -6.56 -19.87 4.08
N THR A 369 -6.35 -18.98 5.07
CA THR A 369 -6.91 -19.14 6.41
C THR A 369 -8.43 -19.32 6.36
N ALA A 370 -9.17 -18.39 5.73
CA ALA A 370 -10.63 -18.47 5.67
C ALA A 370 -11.12 -19.72 4.94
N ALA A 371 -10.50 -20.09 3.81
CA ALA A 371 -10.87 -21.28 3.04
C ALA A 371 -10.66 -22.57 3.85
N ARG A 372 -9.52 -22.70 4.54
CA ARG A 372 -9.26 -23.85 5.41
C ARG A 372 -10.25 -23.92 6.57
N GLU A 373 -10.36 -22.84 7.35
CA GLU A 373 -11.20 -22.79 8.55
C GLU A 373 -12.65 -23.12 8.21
N VAL A 374 -13.19 -22.54 7.13
CA VAL A 374 -14.57 -22.82 6.71
C VAL A 374 -14.74 -24.25 6.21
N LEU A 375 -13.77 -24.81 5.48
CA LEU A 375 -13.83 -26.19 5.04
C LEU A 375 -13.86 -27.16 6.24
N GLU A 376 -13.02 -26.91 7.24
CA GLU A 376 -12.92 -27.71 8.46
C GLU A 376 -14.17 -27.56 9.33
N GLU A 377 -14.54 -26.33 9.67
CA GLU A 377 -15.65 -26.01 10.57
C GLU A 377 -17.03 -26.35 9.97
N SER A 378 -17.17 -26.32 8.64
CA SER A 378 -18.41 -26.71 7.95
C SER A 378 -18.49 -28.19 7.57
N LEU A 379 -17.51 -29.00 7.96
CA LEU A 379 -17.45 -30.44 7.65
C LEU A 379 -17.49 -30.70 6.13
N GLY A 380 -16.70 -29.91 5.39
CA GLY A 380 -16.59 -29.98 3.93
C GLY A 380 -17.84 -29.52 3.18
N THR A 381 -18.83 -28.92 3.86
CA THR A 381 -20.07 -28.48 3.22
C THR A 381 -19.84 -27.23 2.38
N PHE A 382 -19.07 -26.29 2.91
CA PHE A 382 -18.61 -25.13 2.16
C PHE A 382 -17.14 -25.34 1.78
N ASN A 383 -16.92 -25.69 0.51
CA ASN A 383 -15.61 -25.87 -0.08
C ASN A 383 -15.43 -24.81 -1.17
N ILE A 384 -14.95 -23.63 -0.78
CA ILE A 384 -14.76 -22.48 -1.66
C ILE A 384 -13.27 -22.35 -1.95
N SER A 385 -12.90 -22.28 -3.23
CA SER A 385 -11.50 -22.10 -3.61
C SER A 385 -11.00 -20.71 -3.22
N VAL A 386 -9.69 -20.58 -2.98
CA VAL A 386 -9.05 -19.27 -2.74
C VAL A 386 -9.31 -18.30 -3.90
N GLN A 387 -9.33 -18.81 -5.15
CA GLN A 387 -9.61 -18.00 -6.34
C GLN A 387 -11.04 -17.45 -6.37
N ASP A 388 -12.02 -18.24 -5.94
CA ASP A 388 -13.41 -17.80 -5.86
C ASP A 388 -13.60 -16.83 -4.69
N LEU A 389 -12.99 -17.13 -3.54
CA LEU A 389 -13.08 -16.30 -2.34
C LEU A 389 -12.56 -14.87 -2.58
N ARG A 390 -11.49 -14.73 -3.39
CA ARG A 390 -10.91 -13.43 -3.77
C ARG A 390 -11.91 -12.48 -4.44
N ARG A 391 -13.00 -13.01 -5.02
CA ARG A 391 -14.03 -12.21 -5.72
C ARG A 391 -15.06 -11.62 -4.77
N PHE A 392 -15.11 -12.08 -3.53
CA PHE A 392 -16.13 -11.66 -2.56
C PHE A 392 -15.64 -10.49 -1.71
N PRO A 393 -16.56 -9.59 -1.32
CA PRO A 393 -16.20 -8.48 -0.44
C PRO A 393 -15.76 -9.02 0.93
N SER A 394 -14.86 -8.29 1.58
CA SER A 394 -14.38 -8.63 2.92
C SER A 394 -14.39 -7.42 3.84
N HIS A 395 -14.40 -7.69 5.14
CA HIS A 395 -14.32 -6.69 6.19
C HIS A 395 -13.30 -7.11 7.24
N ASP A 396 -12.49 -6.16 7.69
CA ASP A 396 -11.52 -6.37 8.77
C ASP A 396 -12.09 -5.89 10.09
N MET A 397 -12.15 -6.77 11.07
CA MET A 397 -12.34 -6.37 12.46
C MET A 397 -11.03 -6.49 13.21
N VAL A 398 -10.82 -5.55 14.10
CA VAL A 398 -9.58 -5.48 14.84
C VAL A 398 -9.83 -5.26 16.31
N SER A 399 -9.31 -6.17 17.14
CA SER A 399 -9.36 -6.06 18.58
C SER A 399 -7.97 -5.76 19.16
N LYS A 400 -7.93 -4.91 20.19
CA LYS A 400 -6.76 -4.77 21.07
C LYS A 400 -6.97 -5.80 22.19
N GLN A 401 -6.14 -6.83 22.28
CA GLN A 401 -6.17 -7.77 23.42
C GLN A 401 -5.11 -7.38 24.46
N LYS A 402 -5.46 -7.44 25.74
CA LYS A 402 -4.52 -7.28 26.86
C LYS A 402 -3.62 -8.50 26.94
N GLU A 403 -2.37 -8.31 27.35
CA GLU A 403 -1.35 -9.37 27.40
C GLU A 403 -1.73 -10.56 28.29
N ALA A 404 -2.50 -10.33 29.35
CA ALA A 404 -2.99 -11.37 30.26
C ALA A 404 -3.93 -12.39 29.58
N ASP A 405 -4.57 -12.01 28.47
CA ASP A 405 -5.57 -12.83 27.76
C ASP A 405 -4.99 -13.60 26.57
N LEU A 406 -3.66 -13.60 26.41
CA LEU A 406 -2.96 -14.27 25.31
C LEU A 406 -2.37 -15.60 25.77
N ARG A 407 -2.35 -16.62 24.90
CA ARG A 407 -1.68 -17.90 25.22
C ARG A 407 -0.18 -17.67 25.47
N PRO A 408 0.52 -18.50 26.26
CA PRO A 408 1.94 -18.30 26.62
C PRO A 408 2.90 -18.15 25.44
N GLN A 409 2.56 -18.73 24.29
CA GLN A 409 3.31 -18.57 23.03
C GLN A 409 3.18 -17.18 22.37
N PHE A 410 2.40 -16.26 22.95
CA PHE A 410 2.05 -14.96 22.37
C PHE A 410 2.35 -13.75 23.30
N SER A 411 3.24 -13.88 24.29
CA SER A 411 3.60 -12.79 25.23
C SER A 411 4.30 -11.58 24.59
N GLY A 412 3.97 -10.38 25.08
CA GLY A 412 4.43 -9.05 24.66
C GLY A 412 3.30 -7.99 24.63
N ASP A 413 3.52 -6.82 25.23
CA ASP A 413 2.57 -5.71 25.43
C ASP A 413 1.76 -5.29 24.18
N ASN A 414 0.43 -5.12 24.35
CA ASN A 414 -0.55 -4.51 23.43
C ASN A 414 -0.53 -5.04 21.97
N ARG A 415 -1.00 -6.27 21.76
CA ARG A 415 -1.13 -6.84 20.41
C ARG A 415 -2.50 -6.63 19.80
N VAL A 416 -2.46 -6.22 18.54
CA VAL A 416 -3.61 -5.99 17.67
C VAL A 416 -3.90 -7.31 16.97
N VAL A 417 -5.09 -7.88 17.18
CA VAL A 417 -5.52 -9.08 16.45
C VAL A 417 -6.46 -8.67 15.33
N LEU A 418 -6.08 -9.02 14.10
CA LEU A 418 -6.86 -8.76 12.89
C LEU A 418 -7.68 -10.00 12.56
N PHE A 419 -9.00 -9.90 12.51
CA PHE A 419 -9.87 -10.91 11.92
C PHE A 419 -10.44 -10.39 10.60
N ARG A 420 -10.28 -11.15 9.51
CA ARG A 420 -10.92 -10.83 8.23
C ARG A 420 -12.15 -11.70 7.97
N LEU A 421 -13.29 -11.05 7.75
CA LEU A 421 -14.54 -11.70 7.40
C LEU A 421 -14.85 -11.53 5.91
N TYR A 422 -14.89 -12.61 5.15
CA TYR A 422 -15.37 -12.61 3.76
C TYR A 422 -16.87 -12.82 3.71
N MET A 423 -17.60 -11.99 2.97
CA MET A 423 -19.05 -12.10 2.81
C MET A 423 -19.36 -12.95 1.59
N VAL A 424 -19.72 -14.21 1.82
CA VAL A 424 -19.82 -15.20 0.76
C VAL A 424 -21.29 -15.59 0.53
N PRO A 425 -21.84 -15.39 -0.69
CA PRO A 425 -23.14 -15.94 -1.02
C PRO A 425 -23.05 -17.47 -1.09
N GLY A 426 -23.98 -18.17 -0.45
CA GLY A 426 -24.02 -19.62 -0.41
C GLY A 426 -25.44 -20.17 -0.68
N PRO A 427 -25.55 -21.41 -1.18
CA PRO A 427 -26.85 -22.07 -1.29
C PRO A 427 -27.45 -22.29 0.11
N TYR A 428 -28.78 -22.29 0.20
CA TYR A 428 -29.45 -22.75 1.41
C TYR A 428 -29.07 -24.22 1.67
N VAL A 429 -28.35 -24.45 2.76
CA VAL A 429 -28.15 -25.80 3.27
C VAL A 429 -29.10 -25.98 4.42
N ALA A 430 -30.05 -26.91 4.30
CA ALA A 430 -30.92 -27.27 5.41
C ALA A 430 -30.06 -27.68 6.61
N SER A 431 -30.48 -27.30 7.81
CA SER A 431 -29.73 -27.62 9.04
C SER A 431 -29.61 -29.14 9.23
N VAL A 432 -30.56 -29.93 8.73
CA VAL A 432 -30.59 -31.41 8.90
C VAL A 432 -29.33 -32.09 8.32
N PRO A 433 -28.94 -31.93 7.04
CA PRO A 433 -27.68 -32.48 6.52
C PRO A 433 -26.42 -32.07 7.30
N LEU A 434 -26.35 -30.82 7.76
CA LEU A 434 -25.25 -30.34 8.60
C LEU A 434 -25.28 -31.02 9.97
N GLN A 435 -26.46 -31.20 10.56
CA GLN A 435 -26.69 -31.87 11.83
C GLN A 435 -26.41 -33.38 11.76
N GLU A 436 -26.70 -34.01 10.62
CA GLU A 436 -26.41 -35.43 10.34
C GLU A 436 -24.90 -35.66 10.21
N LYS A 437 -24.19 -34.80 9.46
CA LYS A 437 -22.72 -34.81 9.43
C LYS A 437 -22.14 -34.58 10.82
N LEU A 438 -22.70 -33.63 11.56
CA LEU A 438 -22.41 -33.40 12.97
C LEU A 438 -22.81 -34.55 13.87
N SER A 439 -23.55 -35.57 13.45
CA SER A 439 -23.92 -36.70 14.31
C SER A 439 -23.04 -37.92 14.07
N SER A 440 -22.33 -37.97 12.93
CA SER A 440 -21.43 -39.07 12.57
C SER A 440 -20.28 -39.27 13.57
N GLU A 441 -19.99 -40.53 13.92
CA GLU A 441 -18.95 -40.90 14.89
C GLU A 441 -17.54 -40.46 14.47
N ALA A 442 -17.25 -40.48 13.16
CA ALA A 442 -15.96 -40.09 12.59
C ALA A 442 -15.55 -38.63 12.90
N VAL A 443 -16.51 -37.77 13.25
CA VAL A 443 -16.29 -36.33 13.46
C VAL A 443 -16.36 -35.97 14.95
N ARG A 444 -16.76 -36.89 15.84
CA ARG A 444 -17.19 -36.60 17.22
C ARG A 444 -16.13 -35.99 18.13
N GLU A 445 -14.86 -36.30 17.90
CA GLU A 445 -13.74 -35.81 18.73
C GLU A 445 -13.20 -34.43 18.32
N LYS A 446 -13.49 -33.97 17.09
CA LYS A 446 -12.97 -32.70 16.53
C LYS A 446 -14.03 -31.62 16.30
N ARG A 447 -15.21 -31.75 16.92
CA ARG A 447 -16.33 -30.82 16.71
C ARG A 447 -16.09 -29.49 17.41
N GLU A 448 -16.00 -28.43 16.61
CA GLU A 448 -16.04 -27.05 17.12
C GLU A 448 -17.45 -26.52 17.33
N TYR A 449 -18.44 -27.03 16.58
CA TYR A 449 -19.84 -26.61 16.65
C TYR A 449 -20.77 -27.74 17.08
N THR A 450 -21.88 -27.39 17.74
CA THR A 450 -22.93 -28.34 18.16
C THR A 450 -24.19 -28.23 17.31
N GLU A 451 -24.46 -27.05 16.77
CA GLU A 451 -25.70 -26.72 16.06
C GLU A 451 -25.42 -25.66 15.00
N PHE A 452 -26.25 -25.63 13.94
CA PHE A 452 -26.22 -24.61 12.90
C PHE A 452 -27.61 -24.04 12.64
N MET A 453 -27.69 -22.74 12.36
CA MET A 453 -28.95 -22.07 12.05
C MET A 453 -28.78 -20.95 11.02
N TRP A 454 -29.77 -20.82 10.14
CA TRP A 454 -29.93 -19.65 9.30
C TRP A 454 -30.74 -18.59 10.06
N VAL A 455 -30.18 -17.39 10.20
CA VAL A 455 -30.79 -16.28 10.92
C VAL A 455 -31.10 -15.17 9.92
N ASN A 456 -32.34 -14.66 9.93
CA ASN A 456 -32.69 -13.48 9.13
C ASN A 456 -31.84 -12.28 9.58
N LEU A 457 -31.11 -11.67 8.66
CA LEU A 457 -30.14 -10.61 8.93
C LEU A 457 -30.83 -9.35 9.43
N LYS A 458 -32.01 -9.02 8.92
CA LYS A 458 -32.79 -7.86 9.39
C LYS A 458 -33.24 -8.03 10.83
N SER A 459 -33.68 -9.22 11.23
CA SER A 459 -33.99 -9.55 12.62
C SER A 459 -32.74 -9.49 13.50
N LEU A 460 -31.60 -9.95 12.99
CA LEU A 460 -30.32 -9.87 13.70
C LEU A 460 -29.90 -8.41 13.94
N LEU A 461 -29.99 -7.56 12.90
CA LEU A 461 -29.58 -6.15 12.95
C LEU A 461 -30.60 -5.23 13.63
N GLY A 462 -31.89 -5.49 13.49
CA GLY A 462 -32.97 -4.71 14.09
C GLY A 462 -32.91 -4.68 15.62
N ASN A 463 -32.33 -5.73 16.22
CA ASN A 463 -32.09 -5.81 17.66
C ASN A 463 -30.79 -5.08 18.10
N VAL A 464 -29.86 -4.78 17.18
CA VAL A 464 -28.62 -4.02 17.45
C VAL A 464 -28.92 -2.53 17.68
N CYS A 465 -29.93 -2.00 17.00
CA CYS A 465 -30.18 -0.57 16.91
C CYS A 465 -31.06 0.00 18.05
N GLN A 466 -31.33 -0.78 19.10
CA GLN A 466 -32.09 -0.30 20.27
C GLN A 466 -31.15 0.39 21.28
N PRO A 467 -31.43 1.66 21.68
CA PRO A 467 -30.63 2.35 22.69
C PRO A 467 -30.85 1.68 24.05
N GLY A 468 -29.80 1.06 24.62
CA GLY A 468 -29.87 0.44 25.95
C GLY A 468 -29.12 -0.88 26.12
N LEU A 469 -28.52 -1.43 25.06
CA LEU A 469 -27.69 -2.64 25.16
C LEU A 469 -26.36 -2.33 25.88
N SER A 470 -26.21 -2.86 27.08
CA SER A 470 -25.02 -2.70 27.92
C SER A 470 -23.81 -3.37 27.26
N LYS A 471 -22.68 -2.64 27.20
CA LYS A 471 -21.35 -3.21 26.93
C LYS A 471 -21.12 -4.40 27.87
N GLY A 472 -20.76 -5.55 27.30
CA GLY A 472 -20.16 -6.63 28.10
C GLY A 472 -18.86 -6.11 28.74
N PRO A 473 -18.45 -6.62 29.92
CA PRO A 473 -17.40 -5.97 30.71
C PRO A 473 -16.05 -5.86 29.99
N GLU A 474 -15.66 -6.80 29.13
CA GLU A 474 -14.32 -6.84 28.58
C GLU A 474 -14.32 -7.38 27.14
N ASN A 475 -13.67 -6.65 26.22
CA ASN A 475 -13.42 -6.92 24.79
C ASN A 475 -14.37 -6.30 23.76
N ASN A 476 -13.74 -5.68 22.74
CA ASN A 476 -14.36 -4.99 21.60
C ASN A 476 -15.06 -5.95 20.60
N SER A 477 -15.85 -6.91 21.07
CA SER A 477 -16.79 -7.64 20.21
C SER A 477 -18.17 -6.98 20.25
N ILE A 478 -18.86 -6.97 19.09
CA ILE A 478 -20.29 -6.65 19.07
C ILE A 478 -21.01 -7.90 19.60
N ILE A 479 -21.11 -7.98 20.93
CA ILE A 479 -21.91 -9.01 21.60
C ILE A 479 -23.38 -8.62 21.41
N LEU A 480 -24.13 -9.38 20.61
CA LEU A 480 -25.58 -9.24 20.52
C LEU A 480 -26.21 -9.97 21.71
N LYS A 481 -26.46 -9.24 22.80
CA LYS A 481 -27.15 -9.74 24.00
C LYS A 481 -28.59 -9.24 24.07
N ASN A 482 -29.53 -9.95 23.43
CA ASN A 482 -30.93 -10.24 23.84
C ASN A 482 -31.86 -10.38 22.63
N VAL A 483 -32.44 -11.58 22.43
CA VAL A 483 -33.78 -12.09 22.83
C VAL A 483 -34.87 -11.83 21.80
N GLN A 484 -35.17 -12.87 21.02
CA GLN A 484 -36.57 -13.27 20.83
C GLN A 484 -36.74 -14.69 21.38
N THR A 485 -37.80 -14.88 22.15
CA THR A 485 -38.26 -16.15 22.69
C THR A 485 -38.64 -17.11 21.57
N LEU A 486 -37.73 -18.05 21.26
CA LEU A 486 -38.08 -19.37 20.74
C LEU A 486 -38.04 -20.33 21.93
N ASP A 487 -39.13 -20.37 22.73
CA ASP A 487 -39.49 -21.33 23.81
C ASP A 487 -38.43 -21.84 24.81
N LYS A 488 -37.16 -21.42 24.79
CA LYS A 488 -36.06 -22.06 25.54
C LYS A 488 -34.96 -21.11 26.06
N GLY A 489 -35.29 -19.87 26.42
CA GLY A 489 -34.40 -18.97 27.15
C GLY A 489 -33.48 -18.06 26.31
N THR A 490 -32.68 -17.23 26.99
CA THR A 490 -31.79 -16.21 26.41
C THR A 490 -30.65 -16.81 25.60
N GLN A 491 -30.45 -16.35 24.36
CA GLN A 491 -29.35 -16.77 23.48
C GLN A 491 -28.49 -15.55 23.10
N THR A 492 -27.17 -15.73 23.02
CA THR A 492 -26.21 -14.68 22.62
C THR A 492 -25.73 -14.95 21.20
N PHE A 493 -25.69 -13.92 20.35
CA PHE A 493 -25.09 -14.02 19.02
C PHE A 493 -23.81 -13.18 19.00
N GLU A 494 -22.73 -13.76 18.52
CA GLU A 494 -21.47 -13.06 18.31
C GLU A 494 -21.16 -13.12 16.83
N LEU A 495 -21.38 -12.01 16.14
CA LEU A 495 -20.72 -11.81 14.86
C LEU A 495 -19.25 -11.61 15.25
N HIS A 496 -18.46 -12.71 15.19
CA HIS A 496 -16.99 -12.90 15.26
C HIS A 496 -16.53 -14.04 16.19
N CYS A 497 -15.37 -14.61 15.83
CA CYS A 497 -14.74 -15.77 16.46
C CYS A 497 -13.96 -15.39 17.74
N ALA A 498 -14.07 -16.22 18.78
CA ALA A 498 -13.30 -16.06 20.01
C ALA A 498 -11.84 -16.49 19.83
N LEU A 499 -10.94 -15.50 19.84
CA LEU A 499 -9.58 -15.72 20.28
C LEU A 499 -9.61 -15.94 21.80
N HIS A 500 -9.84 -17.17 22.26
CA HIS A 500 -9.95 -17.44 23.70
C HIS A 500 -8.61 -17.94 24.32
N PRO A 501 -8.15 -17.34 25.43
CA PRO A 501 -7.16 -17.93 26.33
C PRO A 501 -7.77 -19.05 27.16
N LYS A 502 -7.18 -20.24 27.13
CA LYS A 502 -7.49 -21.28 28.12
C LYS A 502 -6.98 -20.79 29.47
N ASN A 503 -7.86 -20.44 30.42
CA ASN A 503 -7.73 -20.63 31.88
C ASN A 503 -8.67 -19.67 32.63
N TRP A 504 -9.83 -20.16 33.06
CA TRP A 504 -10.58 -19.57 34.16
C TRP A 504 -10.95 -20.70 35.12
N THR A 505 -10.34 -20.71 36.30
CA THR A 505 -10.83 -21.42 37.48
C THR A 505 -11.68 -20.46 38.30
N GLN A 506 -12.83 -20.93 38.78
CA GLN A 506 -13.72 -20.21 39.68
C GLN A 506 -13.03 -19.86 41.01
N SER A 507 -13.08 -18.58 41.39
CA SER A 507 -13.30 -18.11 42.77
C SER A 507 -13.70 -16.64 42.75
#